data_AF-A0AAN5I3E3-F1
#
_entry.id   AF-A0AAN5I3E3-F1
#
_cell.length_a   1.000
_cell.length_b   1.000
_cell.length_c   1.000
_cell.angle_alpha   90.00
_cell.angle_beta   90.00
_cell.angle_gamma   90.00
#
_symmetry.space_group_name_H-M   'P 1'
#
loop_
_entity.id
_entity.type
_entity.pdbx_description
1 polymer ?
#
loop_
_entity_poly.entity_id
_entity_poly.type
_entity_poly.pdbx_seq_one_letter_code
_entity_poly.pdbx_strand_id
1 'polypeptide(L)'
;TAFAFSFANSEFTYSITQMPSAPSYVPSLFSKFGDRMAFTERVANTIASCIWGHGMASRVDVWMKPLFNESLRESVENHSLVFLNSEPLLDYPRPTVHRVIDIGGIVISDEHEPLDEYWSEVLNLRERTVILSFGSMITVSTMPEAYKTTIRRAFAAFEDVTFIWKYE
;
A
#
# COMPACT_ATOMS: atom_id res chain seq x y z
N THR A 1 0.10 8.49 -15.65
CA THR A 1 -0.93 8.03 -14.69
C THR A 1 -0.22 7.23 -13.62
N ALA A 2 -0.07 7.78 -12.41
CA ALA A 2 0.42 7.02 -11.27
C ALA A 2 -0.78 6.28 -10.67
N PHE A 3 -0.63 4.98 -10.43
CA PHE A 3 -1.61 4.19 -9.67
C PHE A 3 -1.07 4.12 -8.24
N ALA A 4 -1.74 4.81 -7.33
CA ALA A 4 -1.46 4.75 -5.91
C ALA A 4 -2.73 4.24 -5.22
N PHE A 5 -2.55 3.30 -4.30
CA PHE A 5 -3.63 2.73 -3.52
C PHE A 5 -3.16 2.73 -2.07
N SER A 6 -3.86 3.46 -1.20
CA SER A 6 -3.51 3.51 0.21
C SER A 6 -4.12 2.32 0.96
N PHE A 7 -3.27 1.47 1.54
CA PHE A 7 -3.74 0.37 2.38
C PHE A 7 -4.45 0.87 3.66
N ALA A 8 -4.15 2.10 4.09
CA ALA A 8 -4.81 2.75 5.23
C ALA A 8 -6.32 2.98 4.97
N ASN A 9 -6.73 2.98 3.71
CA ASN A 9 -8.08 3.32 3.26
C ASN A 9 -8.86 2.10 2.74
N SER A 10 -8.42 0.91 3.15
CA SER A 10 -9.06 -0.36 2.83
C SER A 10 -10.35 -0.60 3.61
N GLU A 11 -11.12 -1.59 3.20
CA GLU A 11 -12.52 -1.76 3.58
C GLU A 11 -12.73 -2.02 5.07
N PHE A 12 -11.75 -2.63 5.73
CA PHE A 12 -11.83 -2.90 7.15
C PHE A 12 -11.65 -1.63 7.99
N THR A 13 -10.96 -0.61 7.48
CA THR A 13 -10.68 0.62 8.23
C THR A 13 -11.89 1.54 8.32
N TYR A 14 -12.83 1.49 7.35
CA TYR A 14 -14.07 2.29 7.40
C TYR A 14 -14.86 2.05 8.70
N SER A 15 -15.03 0.78 9.09
CA SER A 15 -15.79 0.42 10.30
C SER A 15 -15.12 0.91 11.59
N ILE A 16 -13.79 1.02 11.57
CA ILE A 16 -12.97 1.37 12.73
C ILE A 16 -12.87 2.89 12.87
N THR A 17 -12.59 3.57 11.77
CA THR A 17 -12.46 5.04 11.69
C THR A 17 -13.79 5.78 11.67
N GLN A 18 -14.91 5.04 11.63
CA GLN A 18 -16.27 5.56 11.49
C GLN A 18 -16.47 6.36 10.20
N MET A 19 -15.64 6.12 9.19
CA MET A 19 -15.86 6.65 7.85
C MET A 19 -16.95 5.86 7.11
N PRO A 20 -17.81 6.52 6.33
CA PRO A 20 -18.78 5.83 5.50
C PRO A 20 -18.07 5.08 4.36
N SER A 21 -18.43 3.81 4.19
CA SER A 21 -17.98 3.02 3.04
C SER A 21 -18.82 3.37 1.80
N ALA A 22 -18.17 3.60 0.66
CA ALA A 22 -18.82 3.96 -0.60
C ALA A 22 -18.43 3.01 -1.75
N PRO A 23 -18.75 1.70 -1.66
CA PRO A 23 -18.30 0.70 -2.63
C PRO A 23 -18.96 0.83 -4.01
N SER A 24 -19.90 1.75 -4.17
CA SER A 24 -20.52 2.05 -5.47
C SER A 24 -19.59 2.81 -6.40
N TYR A 25 -18.57 3.52 -5.90
CA TYR A 25 -17.60 4.25 -6.73
C TYR A 25 -16.17 4.19 -6.19
N VAL A 26 -15.94 3.66 -4.98
CA VAL A 26 -14.60 3.35 -4.49
C VAL A 26 -14.31 1.86 -4.76
N PRO A 27 -13.30 1.53 -5.59
CA PRO A 27 -12.91 0.15 -5.83
C PRO A 27 -12.47 -0.57 -4.57
N SER A 28 -12.82 -1.85 -4.48
CA SER A 28 -12.32 -2.74 -3.44
C SER A 28 -10.81 -3.01 -3.61
N LEU A 29 -10.10 -3.34 -2.52
CA LEU A 29 -8.63 -3.55 -2.46
C LEU A 29 -8.07 -4.47 -3.56
N PHE A 30 -8.83 -5.47 -3.98
CA PHE A 30 -8.45 -6.40 -5.06
C PHE A 30 -9.40 -6.35 -6.27
N SER A 31 -10.12 -5.25 -6.39
CA SER A 31 -10.98 -4.98 -7.53
C SER A 31 -10.15 -4.62 -8.74
N LYS A 32 -10.59 -5.10 -9.90
CA LYS A 32 -10.05 -4.68 -11.21
C LYS A 32 -10.74 -3.42 -11.74
N PHE A 33 -11.74 -2.91 -11.04
CA PHE A 33 -12.55 -1.78 -11.46
C PHE A 33 -11.92 -0.45 -11.04
N GLY A 34 -12.20 0.61 -11.79
CA GLY A 34 -11.85 1.98 -11.40
C GLY A 34 -13.00 2.70 -10.69
N ASP A 35 -12.87 4.01 -10.53
CA ASP A 35 -13.90 4.89 -9.95
C ASP A 35 -15.17 5.02 -10.82
N ARG A 36 -15.06 4.66 -12.10
CA ARG A 36 -16.16 4.59 -13.05
C ARG A 36 -16.60 3.15 -13.27
N MET A 37 -17.72 2.78 -12.66
CA MET A 37 -18.32 1.45 -12.72
C MET A 37 -19.75 1.47 -13.28
N ALA A 38 -20.07 0.50 -14.13
CA ALA A 38 -21.43 0.14 -14.51
C ALA A 38 -22.18 -0.51 -13.34
N PHE A 39 -23.52 -0.60 -13.41
CA PHE A 39 -24.33 -1.12 -12.31
C PHE A 39 -23.90 -2.51 -11.83
N THR A 40 -23.67 -3.45 -12.74
CA THR A 40 -23.24 -4.81 -12.42
C THR A 40 -21.85 -4.85 -11.78
N GLU A 41 -20.94 -3.98 -12.22
CA GLU A 41 -19.61 -3.82 -11.65
C GLU A 41 -19.69 -3.25 -10.22
N ARG A 42 -20.59 -2.30 -9.96
CA ARG A 42 -20.85 -1.77 -8.61
C ARG A 42 -21.38 -2.84 -7.68
N VAL A 43 -22.28 -3.70 -8.15
CA VAL A 43 -22.79 -4.84 -7.37
C VAL A 43 -21.65 -5.81 -7.04
N ALA A 44 -20.84 -6.18 -8.04
CA ALA A 44 -19.69 -7.06 -7.82
C ALA A 44 -18.67 -6.44 -6.86
N ASN A 45 -18.36 -5.16 -7.01
CA ASN A 45 -17.45 -4.42 -6.14
C ASN A 45 -17.96 -4.33 -4.70
N THR A 46 -19.28 -4.12 -4.53
CA THR A 46 -19.92 -4.08 -3.21
C THR A 46 -19.85 -5.43 -2.52
N ILE A 47 -20.13 -6.53 -3.24
CA ILE A 47 -19.99 -7.89 -2.70
C ILE A 47 -18.54 -8.15 -2.29
N ALA A 48 -17.57 -7.79 -3.13
CA ALA A 48 -16.15 -7.93 -2.83
C ALA A 48 -15.77 -7.12 -1.58
N SER A 49 -16.18 -5.85 -1.52
CA SER A 49 -15.93 -4.95 -0.40
C SER A 49 -16.48 -5.49 0.93
N CYS A 50 -17.69 -6.06 0.94
CA CYS A 50 -18.24 -6.71 2.13
C CYS A 50 -17.44 -7.94 2.57
N ILE A 51 -17.05 -8.80 1.62
CA ILE A 51 -16.26 -10.01 1.91
C ILE A 51 -14.90 -9.61 2.51
N TRP A 52 -14.20 -8.66 1.88
CA TRP A 52 -12.90 -8.19 2.34
C TRP A 52 -12.98 -7.44 3.66
N GLY A 53 -13.93 -6.51 3.80
CA GLY A 53 -14.12 -5.75 5.04
C GLY A 53 -14.37 -6.65 6.24
N HIS A 54 -15.27 -7.64 6.10
CA HIS A 54 -15.56 -8.59 7.17
C HIS A 54 -14.38 -9.54 7.44
N GLY A 55 -13.79 -10.11 6.38
CA GLY A 55 -12.69 -11.05 6.48
C GLY A 55 -11.42 -10.44 7.07
N MET A 56 -11.16 -9.16 6.80
CA MET A 56 -9.97 -8.46 7.28
C MET A 56 -10.12 -7.87 8.68
N ALA A 57 -11.29 -7.34 9.05
CA ALA A 57 -11.50 -6.73 10.37
C ALA A 57 -11.12 -7.69 11.51
N SER A 58 -11.56 -8.96 11.43
CA SER A 58 -11.24 -9.98 12.43
C SER A 58 -9.75 -10.34 12.51
N ARG A 59 -9.02 -10.26 11.38
CA ARG A 59 -7.59 -10.55 11.32
C ARG A 59 -6.77 -9.41 11.90
N VAL A 60 -7.17 -8.16 11.65
CA VAL A 60 -6.48 -6.97 12.14
C VAL A 60 -6.49 -6.93 13.66
N ASP A 61 -7.62 -7.22 14.30
CA ASP A 61 -7.67 -7.30 15.77
C ASP A 61 -6.71 -8.37 16.31
N VAL A 62 -6.58 -9.52 15.65
CA VAL A 62 -5.61 -10.57 16.04
C VAL A 62 -4.17 -10.09 15.89
N TRP A 63 -3.86 -9.38 14.81
CA TRP A 63 -2.52 -8.84 14.57
C TRP A 63 -2.14 -7.71 15.52
N MET A 64 -3.12 -6.97 16.03
CA MET A 64 -2.89 -5.81 16.90
C MET A 64 -2.85 -6.13 18.39
N LYS A 65 -3.43 -7.25 18.83
CA LYS A 65 -3.37 -7.74 20.23
C LYS A 65 -1.97 -7.77 20.86
N PRO A 66 -0.88 -8.10 20.15
CA PRO A 66 0.47 -8.06 20.74
C PRO A 66 1.03 -6.64 20.91
N LEU A 67 0.49 -5.66 20.18
CA LEU A 67 0.97 -4.27 20.16
C LEU A 67 0.16 -3.39 21.12
N PHE A 68 -1.12 -3.71 21.32
CA PHE A 68 -2.05 -2.94 22.14
C PHE A 68 -2.82 -3.90 23.07
N ASN A 69 -3.05 -3.47 24.31
CA ASN A 69 -3.85 -4.24 25.27
C ASN A 69 -5.36 -4.26 24.94
N GLU A 70 -5.77 -3.43 23.99
CA GLU A 70 -7.15 -3.26 23.51
C GLU A 70 -7.25 -3.62 22.01
N SER A 71 -8.46 -3.92 21.54
CA SER A 71 -8.69 -4.11 20.09
C SER A 71 -8.46 -2.80 19.33
N LEU A 72 -8.12 -2.88 18.03
CA LEU A 72 -7.96 -1.68 17.22
C LEU A 72 -9.26 -0.87 17.19
N ARG A 73 -10.40 -1.56 17.13
CA ARG A 73 -11.71 -0.93 17.17
C ARG A 73 -11.90 -0.11 18.45
N GLU A 74 -11.69 -0.71 19.62
CA GLU A 74 -11.83 -0.01 20.91
C GLU A 74 -10.87 1.18 20.99
N SER A 75 -9.62 0.98 20.56
CA SER A 75 -8.64 2.05 20.54
C SER A 75 -9.11 3.23 19.70
N VAL A 76 -9.53 2.98 18.46
CA VAL A 76 -9.99 4.04 17.59
C VAL A 76 -11.28 4.66 18.12
N GLU A 77 -12.24 3.90 18.63
CA GLU A 77 -13.47 4.47 19.22
C GLU A 77 -13.20 5.43 20.40
N ASN A 78 -12.15 5.18 21.19
CA ASN A 78 -11.77 6.00 22.34
C ASN A 78 -10.98 7.28 21.98
N HIS A 79 -10.49 7.42 20.75
CA HIS A 79 -9.66 8.56 20.34
C HIS A 79 -10.40 9.55 19.45
N SER A 80 -10.32 10.84 19.77
CA SER A 80 -11.02 11.91 19.02
C SER A 80 -10.48 12.13 17.61
N LEU A 81 -9.24 11.73 17.32
CA LEU A 81 -8.56 11.91 16.03
C LEU A 81 -7.93 10.60 15.57
N VAL A 82 -7.94 10.38 14.25
CA VAL A 82 -7.29 9.24 13.60
C VAL A 82 -6.40 9.79 12.49
N PHE A 83 -5.11 9.50 12.59
CA PHE A 83 -4.14 9.90 11.59
C PHE A 83 -3.89 8.75 10.61
N LEU A 84 -4.06 9.00 9.31
CA LEU A 84 -3.85 8.00 8.26
C LEU A 84 -2.64 8.38 7.43
N ASN A 85 -1.72 7.44 7.23
CA ASN A 85 -0.62 7.63 6.28
C ASN A 85 -1.14 7.46 4.84
N SER A 86 -1.74 8.52 4.32
CA SER A 86 -2.54 8.55 3.09
C SER A 86 -2.42 9.93 2.45
N GLU A 87 -2.39 10.00 1.12
CA GLU A 87 -2.41 11.24 0.34
C GLU A 87 -3.72 11.29 -0.47
N PRO A 88 -4.68 12.16 -0.11
CA PRO A 88 -5.99 12.22 -0.78
C PRO A 88 -5.91 12.47 -2.28
N LEU A 89 -4.89 13.17 -2.77
CA LEU A 89 -4.70 13.45 -4.20
C LEU A 89 -4.29 12.21 -5.01
N LEU A 90 -3.77 11.18 -4.34
CA LEU A 90 -3.31 9.95 -4.94
C LEU A 90 -4.30 8.79 -4.79
N ASP A 91 -5.40 8.99 -4.07
CA ASP A 91 -6.41 7.97 -3.78
C ASP A 91 -7.72 8.23 -4.54
N TYR A 92 -8.61 7.24 -4.53
CA TYR A 92 -9.95 7.39 -5.07
C TYR A 92 -10.78 8.39 -4.27
N PRO A 93 -11.64 9.19 -4.93
CA PRO A 93 -12.52 10.12 -4.24
C PRO A 93 -13.47 9.32 -3.33
N ARG A 94 -13.46 9.64 -2.05
CA ARG A 94 -14.24 8.95 -1.02
C ARG A 94 -14.76 9.96 0.00
N PRO A 95 -15.88 9.69 0.69
CA PRO A 95 -16.30 10.55 1.78
C PRO A 95 -15.37 10.35 2.98
N THR A 96 -15.09 11.43 3.71
CA THR A 96 -14.28 11.44 4.93
C THR A 96 -15.01 12.21 6.04
N VAL A 97 -14.50 12.15 7.25
CA VAL A 97 -15.03 12.84 8.44
C VAL A 97 -13.92 13.66 9.09
N HIS A 98 -14.27 14.73 9.80
CA HIS A 98 -13.29 15.67 10.37
C HIS A 98 -12.32 15.06 11.39
N ARG A 99 -12.64 13.90 11.99
CA ARG A 99 -11.71 13.20 12.91
C ARG A 99 -10.57 12.50 12.17
N VAL A 100 -10.72 12.22 10.88
CA VAL A 100 -9.71 11.54 10.08
C VAL A 100 -8.83 12.59 9.42
N ILE A 101 -7.54 12.54 9.72
CA ILE A 101 -6.53 13.46 9.19
C ILE A 101 -5.53 12.64 8.38
N ASP A 102 -5.49 12.88 7.07
CA ASP A 102 -4.52 12.28 6.17
C ASP A 102 -3.16 12.99 6.33
N ILE A 103 -2.15 12.21 6.71
CA ILE A 103 -0.75 12.63 6.89
C ILE A 103 0.18 11.70 6.10
N GLY A 104 0.04 11.76 4.77
CA GLY A 104 0.87 11.00 3.85
C GLY A 104 2.36 11.27 4.06
N GLY A 105 3.16 10.20 4.07
CA GLY A 105 4.60 10.29 4.19
C GLY A 105 5.12 10.49 5.62
N ILE A 106 4.30 10.34 6.67
CA ILE A 106 4.79 10.46 8.08
C ILE A 106 5.97 9.52 8.41
N VAL A 107 6.09 8.41 7.69
CA VAL A 107 7.18 7.42 7.89
C VAL A 107 8.46 7.82 7.15
N ILE A 108 8.40 8.83 6.28
CA ILE A 108 9.55 9.34 5.52
C ILE A 108 10.30 10.32 6.42
N SER A 109 11.59 10.05 6.62
CA SER A 109 12.50 10.98 7.29
C SER A 109 13.02 12.00 6.29
N ASP A 110 12.94 13.28 6.62
CA ASP A 110 13.63 14.36 5.88
C ASP A 110 15.13 14.37 6.18
N GLU A 111 15.53 13.79 7.31
CA GLU A 111 16.92 13.62 7.69
C GLU A 111 17.46 12.34 7.03
N HIS A 112 18.36 12.52 6.08
CA HIS A 112 19.10 11.44 5.45
C HIS A 112 20.59 11.81 5.38
N GLU A 113 21.46 10.88 5.75
CA GLU A 113 22.89 11.05 5.52
C GLU A 113 23.17 11.06 4.01
N PRO A 114 24.21 11.80 3.55
CA PRO A 114 24.68 11.66 2.19
C PRO A 114 25.01 10.19 1.89
N LEU A 115 24.77 9.78 0.64
CA LEU A 115 25.21 8.46 0.20
C LEU A 115 26.72 8.34 0.37
N ASP A 116 27.18 7.16 0.79
CA ASP A 116 28.61 6.87 0.81
C ASP A 116 29.20 6.86 -0.60
N GLU A 117 30.52 6.80 -0.68
CA GLU A 117 31.25 6.82 -1.95
C GLU A 117 30.82 5.67 -2.87
N TYR A 118 30.61 4.48 -2.30
CA TYR A 118 30.18 3.30 -3.06
C TYR A 118 28.81 3.50 -3.72
N TRP A 119 27.79 3.91 -2.97
CA TRP A 119 26.44 4.12 -3.53
C TRP A 119 26.40 5.31 -4.46
N SER A 120 27.18 6.36 -4.18
CA SER A 120 27.34 7.49 -5.09
C SER A 120 27.94 7.06 -6.43
N GLU A 121 28.99 6.22 -6.42
CA GLU A 121 29.56 5.66 -7.64
C GLU A 121 28.55 4.78 -8.38
N VAL A 122 27.87 3.86 -7.69
CA VAL A 122 26.89 2.94 -8.28
C VAL A 122 25.74 3.70 -8.95
N LEU A 123 25.20 4.72 -8.30
CA LEU A 123 24.11 5.53 -8.87
C LEU A 123 24.56 6.42 -10.02
N ASN A 124 25.85 6.79 -10.08
CA ASN A 124 26.44 7.58 -11.16
C ASN A 124 26.96 6.75 -12.34
N LEU A 125 26.93 5.40 -12.25
CA LEU A 125 27.42 4.52 -13.33
C LEU A 125 26.73 4.77 -14.68
N ARG A 126 25.44 5.14 -14.65
CA ARG A 126 24.60 5.36 -15.84
C ARG A 126 23.56 6.44 -15.58
N GLU A 127 23.00 7.02 -16.63
CA GLU A 127 21.96 8.06 -16.52
C GLU A 127 20.67 7.58 -15.85
N ARG A 128 20.37 6.28 -15.96
CA ARG A 128 19.12 5.70 -15.48
C ARG A 128 19.39 4.63 -14.46
N THR A 129 18.70 4.73 -13.32
CA THR A 129 18.75 3.72 -12.27
C THR A 129 17.34 3.26 -11.91
N VAL A 130 17.19 1.95 -11.71
CA VAL A 130 15.96 1.32 -11.25
C VAL A 130 16.25 0.51 -9.99
N ILE A 131 15.52 0.82 -8.91
CA ILE A 131 15.58 0.03 -7.68
C ILE A 131 14.38 -0.93 -7.67
N LEU A 132 14.67 -2.23 -7.54
CA LEU A 132 13.66 -3.27 -7.40
C LEU A 132 13.64 -3.78 -5.96
N SER A 133 12.45 -3.73 -5.33
CA SER A 133 12.15 -4.38 -4.05
C SER A 133 10.75 -4.97 -4.10
N PHE A 134 10.56 -6.13 -3.48
CA PHE A 134 9.25 -6.79 -3.35
C PHE A 134 8.56 -6.51 -2.00
N GLY A 135 9.12 -5.59 -1.22
CA GLY A 135 8.68 -5.33 0.16
C GLY A 135 9.09 -6.46 1.11
N SER A 136 8.55 -6.43 2.33
CA SER A 136 8.88 -7.39 3.39
C SER A 136 8.12 -8.71 3.31
N MET A 137 7.03 -8.76 2.55
CA MET A 137 6.14 -9.93 2.49
C MET A 137 6.64 -11.03 1.54
N ILE A 138 7.48 -10.67 0.57
CA ILE A 138 8.00 -11.58 -0.44
C ILE A 138 9.52 -11.59 -0.35
N THR A 139 10.06 -12.69 0.14
CA THR A 139 11.50 -12.92 0.20
C THR A 139 12.00 -13.40 -1.16
N VAL A 140 13.03 -12.74 -1.70
CA VAL A 140 13.54 -13.05 -3.05
C VAL A 140 14.27 -14.39 -3.07
N SER A 141 14.99 -14.72 -2.00
CA SER A 141 15.75 -15.96 -1.87
C SER A 141 14.87 -17.21 -2.01
N THR A 142 13.60 -17.13 -1.57
CA THR A 142 12.62 -18.22 -1.67
C THR A 142 11.89 -18.29 -3.02
N MET A 143 12.07 -17.30 -3.91
CA MET A 143 11.47 -17.32 -5.23
C MET A 143 12.02 -18.48 -6.08
N PRO A 144 11.16 -19.15 -6.87
CA PRO A 144 11.59 -20.09 -7.89
C PRO A 144 12.66 -19.49 -8.82
N GLU A 145 13.70 -20.29 -9.15
CA GLU A 145 14.79 -19.86 -10.03
C GLU A 145 14.32 -19.39 -11.41
N ALA A 146 13.19 -19.91 -11.90
CA ALA A 146 12.59 -19.47 -13.15
C ALA A 146 12.25 -17.97 -13.13
N TYR A 147 11.70 -17.46 -12.02
CA TYR A 147 11.36 -16.03 -11.89
C TYR A 147 12.62 -15.19 -11.73
N LYS A 148 13.58 -15.61 -10.90
CA LYS A 148 14.86 -14.90 -10.72
C LYS A 148 15.66 -14.82 -12.02
N THR A 149 15.64 -15.88 -12.81
CA THR A 149 16.25 -15.92 -14.15
C THR A 149 15.56 -14.98 -15.12
N THR A 150 14.22 -14.91 -15.07
CA THR A 150 13.44 -14.00 -15.91
C THR A 150 13.75 -12.54 -15.58
N ILE A 151 13.82 -12.19 -14.28
CA ILE A 151 14.19 -10.84 -13.83
C ILE A 151 15.61 -10.47 -14.30
N ARG A 152 16.59 -11.37 -14.10
CA ARG A 152 17.97 -11.16 -14.59
C ARG A 152 18.04 -10.96 -16.10
N ARG A 153 17.26 -11.73 -16.87
CA ARG A 153 17.16 -11.58 -18.32
C ARG A 153 16.55 -10.24 -18.72
N ALA A 154 15.51 -9.79 -18.02
CA ALA A 154 14.91 -8.49 -18.27
C ALA A 154 15.91 -7.36 -17.99
N PHE A 155 16.65 -7.42 -16.89
CA PHE A 155 17.70 -6.44 -16.57
C PHE A 155 18.79 -6.40 -17.63
N ALA A 156 19.25 -7.56 -18.08
CA ALA A 156 20.28 -7.66 -19.12
C ALA A 156 19.86 -7.09 -20.48
N ALA A 157 18.55 -6.95 -20.73
CA ALA A 157 18.05 -6.35 -21.97
C ALA A 157 18.18 -4.82 -22.02
N PHE A 158 18.48 -4.16 -20.88
CA PHE A 158 18.67 -2.71 -20.80
C PHE A 158 20.10 -2.40 -20.39
N GLU A 159 20.98 -2.27 -21.38
CA GLU A 159 22.42 -2.05 -21.17
C GLU A 159 22.75 -0.66 -20.58
N ASP A 160 21.86 0.31 -20.76
CA ASP A 160 21.98 1.71 -20.35
C ASP A 160 21.26 2.02 -19.01
N VAL A 161 20.80 1.00 -18.29
CA VAL A 161 20.13 1.14 -16.98
C VAL A 161 20.90 0.39 -15.89
N THR A 162 21.15 1.05 -14.77
CA THR A 162 21.67 0.42 -13.55
C THR A 162 20.50 -0.16 -12.74
N PHE A 163 20.49 -1.46 -12.51
CA PHE A 163 19.48 -2.10 -11.65
C PHE A 163 20.07 -2.41 -10.28
N ILE A 164 19.40 -1.93 -9.22
CA ILE A 164 19.69 -2.30 -7.84
C ILE A 164 18.55 -3.19 -7.37
N TRP A 165 18.84 -4.46 -7.11
CA TRP A 165 17.83 -5.41 -6.65
C TRP A 165 18.07 -5.78 -5.20
N LYS A 166 17.12 -5.42 -4.33
CA LYS A 166 17.11 -5.86 -2.93
C LYS A 166 16.90 -7.37 -2.89
N TYR A 167 17.95 -8.10 -2.55
CA TYR A 167 17.97 -9.56 -2.48
C TYR A 167 18.04 -9.99 -1.01
N GLU A 168 16.88 -10.37 -0.46
CA GLU A 168 16.70 -10.96 0.88
C GLU A 168 16.25 -12.42 0.73
#